data_AF-A0A960JZM6-F1
#
_entry.id   AF-A0A960JZM6-F1
#
_cell.length_a   1.000
_cell.length_b   1.000
_cell.length_c   1.000
_cell.angle_alpha   90.00
_cell.angle_beta   90.00
_cell.angle_gamma   90.00
#
_symmetry.space_group_name_H-M   'P 1'
#
loop_
_entity.id
_entity.type
_entity.pdbx_description
1 polymer ?
#
loop_
_entity_poly.entity_id
_entity_poly.type
_entity_poly.pdbx_seq_one_letter_code
_entity_poly.pdbx_strand_id
1 'polypeptide(L)'
;TWISRRQNYFPLDASPFVSELFAPSHSDHFYVLPESDQERLIQEQKLASDGIDAHMLAEIYQRLYVLEFLTDSGRRWTLKPGFEVESMAKAADHFTLSARCQLTGDLEVFDADIVVLSTGFHYVIPPCLAPIRHRLKTVGGQFVVRRDFSVEWDGPEGVNIYVQNASRHCRGVADPNLSLMAWRNANIINSLVEEAVYDVEDPHTVIDWPGLKLERPLAQAVG
;
A
#
# COMPACT_ATOMS: atom_id res chain seq x y z
N THR A 1 2.58 22.99 12.38
CA THR A 1 1.42 22.14 12.74
C THR A 1 1.48 20.84 11.95
N TRP A 2 1.14 19.71 12.57
CA TRP A 2 0.97 18.42 11.88
C TRP A 2 -0.47 17.96 12.05
N ILE A 3 -1.25 18.03 10.97
CA ILE A 3 -2.64 17.57 10.92
C ILE A 3 -2.66 16.14 10.37
N SER A 4 -3.42 15.25 11.01
CA SER A 4 -3.61 13.88 10.56
C SER A 4 -5.06 13.48 10.68
N ARG A 5 -5.60 12.86 9.62
CA ARG A 5 -6.93 12.24 9.67
C ARG A 5 -6.96 11.02 10.58
N ARG A 6 -5.83 10.37 10.86
CA ARG A 6 -5.83 9.25 11.82
C ARG A 6 -6.03 9.78 13.23
N GLN A 7 -6.78 9.04 14.05
CA GLN A 7 -7.04 9.36 15.46
C GLN A 7 -5.77 9.41 16.33
N ASN A 8 -4.66 8.89 15.81
CA ASN A 8 -3.33 9.04 16.40
C ASN A 8 -2.25 8.93 15.33
N TYR A 9 -0.99 9.16 15.71
CA TYR A 9 0.20 8.90 14.92
C TYR A 9 0.66 7.46 15.18
N PHE A 10 0.00 6.51 14.52
CA PHE A 10 0.24 5.09 14.75
C PHE A 10 1.56 4.61 14.12
N PRO A 11 2.31 3.74 14.84
CA PRO A 11 3.49 3.12 14.28
C PRO A 11 3.12 2.13 13.17
N LEU A 12 4.11 1.82 12.33
CA LEU A 12 4.12 0.65 11.48
C LEU A 12 4.14 -0.59 12.37
N ASP A 13 3.25 -1.55 12.09
CA ASP A 13 3.30 -2.85 12.75
C ASP A 13 4.32 -3.72 12.00
N ALA A 14 5.52 -3.78 12.57
CA ALA A 14 6.61 -4.63 12.09
C ALA A 14 6.75 -5.90 12.94
N SER A 15 5.67 -6.35 13.60
CA SER A 15 5.72 -7.59 14.38
C SER A 15 5.95 -8.82 13.49
N PRO A 16 6.54 -9.91 14.03
CA PRO A 16 6.86 -11.09 13.24
C PRO A 16 5.66 -11.69 12.49
N PHE A 17 4.50 -11.78 13.13
CA PHE A 17 3.30 -12.33 12.48
C PHE A 17 2.72 -11.40 11.40
N VAL A 18 2.89 -10.08 11.54
CA VAL A 18 2.49 -9.14 10.48
C VAL A 18 3.45 -9.21 9.29
N SER A 19 4.71 -9.58 9.51
CA SER A 19 5.68 -9.82 8.43
C SER A 19 5.25 -10.96 7.50
N GLU A 20 4.47 -11.94 7.99
CA GLU A 20 3.91 -13.03 7.17
C GLU A 20 2.92 -12.54 6.11
N LEU A 21 2.36 -11.33 6.26
CA LEU A 21 1.54 -10.70 5.21
C LEU A 21 2.35 -10.35 3.96
N PHE A 22 3.68 -10.34 4.07
CA PHE A 22 4.64 -10.04 3.02
C PHE A 22 5.31 -11.29 2.45
N ALA A 23 4.77 -12.49 2.71
CA ALA A 23 5.19 -13.75 2.12
C ALA A 23 4.43 -14.06 0.82
N PRO A 24 5.03 -14.78 -0.15
CA PRO A 24 4.34 -15.26 -1.35
C PRO A 24 3.05 -16.03 -1.06
N SER A 25 3.08 -16.92 -0.06
CA SER A 25 1.94 -17.73 0.36
C SER A 25 0.71 -16.88 0.75
N HIS A 26 0.92 -15.77 1.48
CA HIS A 26 -0.16 -14.82 1.77
C HIS A 26 -0.66 -14.12 0.50
N SER A 27 0.23 -13.70 -0.40
CA SER A 27 -0.17 -13.06 -1.66
C SER A 27 -1.04 -13.95 -2.54
N ASP A 28 -0.77 -15.27 -2.57
CA ASP A 28 -1.55 -16.24 -3.33
C ASP A 28 -2.87 -16.62 -2.64
N HIS A 29 -2.86 -16.72 -1.30
CA HIS A 29 -4.08 -16.84 -0.52
C HIS A 29 -5.01 -15.64 -0.76
N PHE A 30 -4.47 -14.43 -0.68
CA PHE A 30 -5.22 -13.19 -0.88
C PHE A 30 -5.87 -13.13 -2.28
N TYR A 31 -5.18 -13.63 -3.30
CA TYR A 31 -5.66 -13.64 -4.69
C TYR A 31 -6.94 -14.45 -4.90
N VAL A 32 -7.17 -15.49 -4.10
CA VAL A 32 -8.36 -16.36 -4.23
C VAL A 32 -9.53 -15.93 -3.35
N LEU A 33 -9.37 -14.88 -2.53
CA LEU A 33 -10.44 -14.36 -1.69
C LEU A 33 -11.53 -13.64 -2.50
N PRO A 34 -12.78 -13.61 -2.01
CA PRO A 34 -13.80 -12.72 -2.53
C PRO A 34 -13.36 -11.25 -2.45
N GLU A 35 -13.76 -10.43 -3.44
CA GLU A 35 -13.41 -9.00 -3.52
C GLU A 35 -13.76 -8.24 -2.23
N SER A 36 -14.92 -8.52 -1.62
CA SER A 36 -15.32 -7.89 -0.36
C SER A 36 -14.37 -8.20 0.81
N ASP A 37 -13.80 -9.41 0.84
CA ASP A 37 -12.81 -9.77 1.85
C ASP A 37 -11.45 -9.14 1.57
N GLN A 38 -11.05 -9.05 0.29
CA GLN A 38 -9.83 -8.36 -0.11
C GLN A 38 -9.87 -6.88 0.31
N GLU A 39 -10.96 -6.17 0.00
CA GLU A 39 -11.15 -4.77 0.38
C GLU A 39 -11.08 -4.57 1.89
N ARG A 40 -11.79 -5.42 2.65
CA ARG A 40 -11.81 -5.37 4.12
C ARG A 40 -10.40 -5.59 4.69
N LEU A 41 -9.70 -6.64 4.26
CA LEU A 41 -8.36 -6.98 4.75
C LEU A 41 -7.34 -5.88 4.44
N ILE A 42 -7.40 -5.23 3.27
CA ILE A 42 -6.52 -4.10 2.94
C ILE A 42 -6.69 -2.95 3.94
N GLN A 43 -7.92 -2.69 4.41
CA GLN A 43 -8.16 -1.65 5.42
C GLN A 43 -7.66 -2.08 6.80
N GLU A 44 -7.88 -3.33 7.20
CA GLU A 44 -7.43 -3.88 8.49
C GLU A 44 -5.89 -3.91 8.57
N GLN A 45 -5.23 -4.30 7.48
CA GLN A 45 -3.76 -4.45 7.39
C GLN A 45 -3.05 -3.13 7.08
N LYS A 46 -3.75 -1.99 7.12
CA LYS A 46 -3.19 -0.70 6.70
C LYS A 46 -1.92 -0.32 7.46
N LEU A 47 -1.83 -0.63 8.75
CA LEU A 47 -0.65 -0.33 9.57
C LEU A 47 0.53 -1.29 9.35
N ALA A 48 0.35 -2.38 8.60
CA ALA A 48 1.45 -3.25 8.19
C ALA A 48 2.37 -2.56 7.16
N SER A 49 1.87 -1.56 6.42
CA SER A 49 2.63 -0.85 5.37
C SER A 49 2.58 0.67 5.50
N ASP A 50 1.46 1.25 5.95
CA ASP A 50 1.24 2.71 5.93
C ASP A 50 1.42 3.33 7.33
N GLY A 51 2.12 2.68 8.26
CA GLY A 51 2.42 3.22 9.58
C GLY A 51 3.70 4.06 9.60
N ILE A 52 3.90 4.80 10.68
CA ILE A 52 5.13 5.59 10.87
C ILE A 52 6.17 4.71 11.53
N ASP A 53 7.44 4.78 11.13
CA ASP A 53 8.49 4.06 11.83
C ASP A 53 8.47 4.38 13.35
N ALA A 54 8.50 3.32 14.18
CA ALA A 54 8.32 3.46 15.62
C ALA A 54 9.49 4.21 16.27
N HIS A 55 10.71 4.02 15.76
CA HIS A 55 11.87 4.75 16.23
C HIS A 55 11.75 6.24 15.89
N MET A 56 11.32 6.58 14.68
CA MET A 56 11.06 7.96 14.27
C MET A 56 9.98 8.64 15.13
N LEU A 57 8.89 7.95 15.46
CA LEU A 57 7.90 8.49 16.40
C LEU A 57 8.50 8.80 17.77
N ALA A 58 9.36 7.91 18.28
CA ALA A 58 10.03 8.10 19.55
C ALA A 58 10.99 9.31 19.50
N GLU A 59 11.76 9.46 18.43
CA GLU A 59 12.66 10.60 18.22
C GLU A 59 11.90 11.92 18.12
N ILE A 60 10.80 11.96 17.37
CA ILE A 60 9.93 13.14 17.29
C ILE A 60 9.42 13.50 18.69
N TYR A 61 8.86 12.52 19.42
CA TYR A 61 8.32 12.77 20.75
C TYR A 61 9.38 13.28 21.73
N GLN A 62 10.56 12.66 21.75
CA GLN A 62 11.70 13.10 22.56
C GLN A 62 12.13 14.52 22.18
N ARG A 63 12.17 14.85 20.89
CA ARG A 63 12.54 16.19 20.43
C ARG A 63 11.53 17.24 20.87
N LEU A 64 10.23 16.95 20.78
CA LEU A 64 9.17 17.84 21.26
C LEU A 64 9.28 18.04 22.78
N TYR A 65 9.59 16.98 23.54
CA TYR A 65 9.81 17.08 24.99
C TYR A 65 10.98 18.02 25.33
N VAL A 66 12.13 17.85 24.67
CA VAL A 66 13.31 18.72 24.87
C VAL A 66 12.95 20.18 24.58
N LEU A 67 12.23 20.43 23.48
CA LEU A 67 11.82 21.79 23.11
C LEU A 67 10.86 22.42 24.12
N GLU A 68 9.91 21.65 24.67
CA GLU A 68 8.92 22.18 25.62
C GLU A 68 9.53 22.47 26.99
N PHE A 69 10.37 21.56 27.49
CA PHE A 69 10.75 21.57 28.91
C PHE A 69 12.20 21.93 29.17
N LEU A 70 13.08 21.79 28.17
CA LEU A 70 14.53 22.01 28.33
C LEU A 70 15.04 23.22 27.55
N THR A 71 14.16 23.95 26.88
CA THR A 71 14.51 25.19 26.16
C THR A 71 13.50 26.28 26.45
N ASP A 72 13.94 27.54 26.51
CA ASP A 72 13.06 28.72 26.64
C ASP A 72 12.39 29.11 25.31
N SER A 73 12.21 28.15 24.39
CA SER A 73 11.78 28.44 23.03
C SER A 73 10.26 28.61 22.88
N GLY A 74 9.50 28.33 23.94
CA GLY A 74 8.05 28.29 23.93
C GLY A 74 7.49 27.20 23.01
N ARG A 75 6.19 26.93 23.13
CA ARG A 75 5.53 25.93 22.29
C ARG A 75 5.33 26.46 20.87
N ARG A 76 6.09 25.93 19.92
CA ARG A 76 6.06 26.31 18.49
C ARG A 76 5.52 25.21 17.57
N TRP A 77 4.80 24.25 18.12
CA TRP A 77 4.20 23.15 17.37
C TRP A 77 2.80 22.80 17.88
N THR A 78 2.03 22.22 16.97
CA THR A 78 0.68 21.72 17.23
C THR A 78 0.53 20.40 16.48
N LEU A 79 0.07 19.36 17.19
CA LEU A 79 -0.29 18.05 16.64
C LEU A 79 -1.81 17.94 16.70
N LYS A 80 -2.46 17.61 15.58
CA LYS A 80 -3.92 17.52 15.43
C LYS A 80 -4.30 16.18 14.78
N PRO A 81 -4.25 15.07 15.54
CA PRO A 81 -4.80 13.81 15.07
C PRO A 81 -6.33 13.85 15.07
N GLY A 82 -6.96 13.04 14.23
CA GLY A 82 -8.42 12.96 14.08
C GLY A 82 -9.04 14.08 13.24
N PHE A 83 -8.24 14.93 12.60
CA PHE A 83 -8.72 16.05 11.77
C PHE A 83 -8.61 15.74 10.28
N GLU A 84 -9.71 15.92 9.55
CA GLU A 84 -9.75 15.84 8.08
C GLU A 84 -9.74 17.24 7.48
N VAL A 85 -8.75 17.54 6.63
CA VAL A 85 -8.73 18.80 5.89
C VAL A 85 -9.76 18.73 4.77
N GLU A 86 -10.75 19.63 4.79
CA GLU A 86 -11.84 19.68 3.82
C GLU A 86 -11.61 20.69 2.70
N SER A 87 -10.88 21.78 3.00
CA SER A 87 -10.57 22.80 2.01
C SER A 87 -9.26 23.51 2.33
N MET A 88 -8.64 24.03 1.27
CA MET A 88 -7.45 24.87 1.35
C MET A 88 -7.58 25.98 0.32
N ALA A 89 -7.44 27.22 0.76
CA ALA A 89 -7.42 28.41 -0.09
C ALA A 89 -6.05 29.08 0.00
N LYS A 90 -5.55 29.57 -1.14
CA LYS A 90 -4.34 30.39 -1.18
C LYS A 90 -4.74 31.87 -1.04
N ALA A 91 -4.21 32.53 -0.02
CA ALA A 91 -4.24 33.98 0.14
C ALA A 91 -3.01 34.62 -0.53
N ALA A 92 -2.79 35.92 -0.32
CA ALA A 92 -1.70 36.65 -0.97
C ALA A 92 -0.30 36.08 -0.62
N ASP A 93 -0.07 35.77 0.66
CA ASP A 93 1.22 35.37 1.22
C ASP A 93 1.16 34.09 2.08
N HIS A 94 -0.02 33.52 2.30
CA HIS A 94 -0.21 32.31 3.10
C HIS A 94 -1.32 31.41 2.52
N PHE A 95 -1.53 30.26 3.16
CA PHE A 95 -2.63 29.35 2.93
C PHE A 95 -3.55 29.31 4.15
N THR A 96 -4.85 29.24 3.91
CA THR A 96 -5.87 29.01 4.93
C THR A 96 -6.50 27.65 4.68
N LEU A 97 -6.48 26.78 5.68
CA LEU A 97 -7.03 25.43 5.65
C LEU A 97 -8.21 25.32 6.60
N SER A 98 -9.29 24.66 6.18
CA SER A 98 -10.36 24.24 7.08
C SER A 98 -10.25 22.74 7.33
N ALA A 99 -10.18 22.34 8.59
CA ALA A 99 -10.19 20.92 8.96
C ALA A 99 -11.30 20.60 9.96
N ARG A 100 -11.94 19.45 9.77
CA ARG A 100 -13.01 18.95 10.62
C ARG A 100 -12.48 17.89 11.59
N CYS A 101 -12.78 18.05 12.87
CA CYS A 101 -12.58 16.99 13.86
C CYS A 101 -13.57 15.84 13.60
N GLN A 102 -13.08 14.63 13.33
CA GLN A 102 -13.96 13.49 13.03
C GLN A 102 -14.81 13.01 14.22
N LEU A 103 -14.39 13.28 15.45
CA LEU A 103 -15.14 12.85 16.64
C LEU A 103 -16.23 13.84 17.04
N THR A 104 -15.96 15.15 16.93
CA THR A 104 -16.90 16.20 17.37
C THR A 104 -17.65 16.86 16.23
N GLY A 105 -17.14 16.78 15.00
CA GLY A 105 -17.68 17.47 13.82
C GLY A 105 -17.26 18.94 13.73
N ASP A 106 -16.52 19.46 14.71
CA ASP A 106 -16.10 20.86 14.78
C ASP A 106 -15.14 21.22 13.64
N LEU A 107 -15.35 22.41 13.07
CA LEU A 107 -14.44 22.99 12.09
C LEU A 107 -13.42 23.90 12.76
N GLU A 108 -12.15 23.72 12.41
CA GLU A 108 -11.05 24.57 12.82
C GLU A 108 -10.33 25.12 11.59
N VAL A 109 -9.90 26.37 11.67
CA VAL A 109 -9.18 27.07 10.60
C VAL A 109 -7.70 27.20 10.99
N PHE A 110 -6.82 26.91 10.03
CA PHE A 110 -5.37 26.97 10.19
C PHE A 110 -4.77 27.84 9.09
N ASP A 111 -3.95 28.81 9.49
CA ASP A 111 -3.13 29.58 8.55
C ASP A 111 -1.68 29.07 8.55
N ALA A 112 -1.07 29.00 7.36
CA ALA A 112 0.31 28.58 7.18
C ALA A 112 0.95 29.22 5.95
N ASP A 113 2.19 29.68 6.06
CA ASP A 113 2.95 30.19 4.92
C ASP A 113 3.28 29.08 3.90
N ILE A 114 3.52 27.86 4.40
CA ILE A 114 3.89 26.69 3.62
C ILE A 114 3.05 25.49 4.08
N VAL A 115 2.52 24.75 3.11
CA VAL A 115 1.79 23.49 3.33
C VAL A 115 2.56 22.34 2.69
N VAL A 116 2.86 21.30 3.47
CA VAL A 116 3.44 20.04 2.97
C VAL A 116 2.35 18.97 2.96
N LEU A 117 1.95 18.54 1.76
CA LEU A 117 0.92 17.51 1.57
C LEU A 117 1.56 16.12 1.54
N SER A 118 1.67 15.49 2.71
CA SER A 118 2.14 14.11 2.86
C SER A 118 0.99 13.10 2.79
N THR A 119 0.16 13.18 1.73
CA THR A 119 -1.10 12.40 1.59
C THR A 119 -0.94 11.03 0.93
N GLY A 120 0.29 10.62 0.63
CA GLY A 120 0.58 9.36 -0.06
C GLY A 120 0.28 9.39 -1.55
N PHE A 121 0.15 8.21 -2.14
CA PHE A 121 -0.06 8.01 -3.58
C PHE A 121 -1.30 7.15 -3.84
N HIS A 122 -1.91 7.33 -5.00
CA HIS A 122 -2.93 6.43 -5.52
C HIS A 122 -2.54 5.97 -6.92
N TYR A 123 -2.85 4.72 -7.25
CA TYR A 123 -2.57 4.18 -8.57
C TYR A 123 -3.54 4.75 -9.60
N VAL A 124 -3.02 5.12 -10.76
CA VAL A 124 -3.79 5.52 -11.94
C VAL A 124 -3.22 4.81 -13.16
N ILE A 125 -4.13 4.35 -14.02
CA ILE A 125 -3.77 3.69 -15.27
C ILE A 125 -3.03 4.69 -16.17
N PRO A 126 -1.81 4.36 -16.62
CA PRO A 126 -0.99 5.30 -17.38
C PRO A 126 -1.70 5.85 -18.63
N PRO A 127 -1.68 7.17 -18.88
CA PRO A 127 -2.32 7.77 -20.06
C PRO A 127 -1.82 7.22 -21.39
N CYS A 128 -0.60 6.69 -21.46
CA CYS A 128 -0.06 6.04 -22.66
C CYS A 128 -0.87 4.80 -23.09
N LEU A 129 -1.65 4.20 -22.20
CA LEU A 129 -2.54 3.07 -22.50
C LEU A 129 -3.91 3.51 -23.03
N ALA A 130 -4.19 4.82 -23.12
CA ALA A 130 -5.46 5.33 -23.65
C ALA A 130 -5.85 4.75 -25.02
N PRO A 131 -4.94 4.58 -26.00
CA PRO A 131 -5.31 4.01 -27.30
C PRO A 131 -5.84 2.57 -27.25
N ILE A 132 -5.41 1.78 -26.25
CA ILE A 132 -5.83 0.38 -26.06
C ILE A 132 -6.78 0.21 -24.88
N ARG A 133 -7.27 1.31 -24.28
CA ARG A 133 -8.10 1.29 -23.07
C ARG A 133 -9.32 0.39 -23.21
N HIS A 134 -9.97 0.40 -24.37
CA HIS A 134 -11.16 -0.39 -24.69
C HIS A 134 -10.89 -1.90 -24.75
N ARG A 135 -9.62 -2.33 -24.83
CA ARG A 135 -9.20 -3.74 -24.85
C ARG A 135 -8.75 -4.23 -23.47
N LEU A 136 -8.52 -3.33 -22.51
CA LEU A 136 -8.05 -3.64 -21.16
C LEU A 136 -9.26 -3.91 -20.24
N LYS A 137 -9.28 -5.06 -19.58
CA LYS A 137 -10.33 -5.36 -18.59
C LYS A 137 -10.01 -4.65 -17.28
N THR A 138 -10.97 -3.87 -16.78
CA THR A 138 -10.85 -3.19 -15.49
C THR A 138 -12.13 -3.24 -14.68
N VAL A 139 -11.98 -3.32 -13.36
CA VAL A 139 -13.06 -3.21 -12.37
C VAL A 139 -12.69 -2.07 -11.42
N GLY A 140 -13.62 -1.16 -11.12
CA GLY A 140 -13.37 -0.02 -10.22
C GLY A 140 -12.21 0.90 -10.65
N GLY A 141 -11.84 0.92 -11.93
CA GLY A 141 -10.68 1.68 -12.42
C GLY A 141 -9.32 1.00 -12.23
N GLN A 142 -9.29 -0.25 -11.78
CA GLN A 142 -8.09 -1.06 -11.58
C GLN A 142 -8.00 -2.19 -12.61
N PHE A 143 -6.79 -2.65 -12.92
CA PHE A 143 -6.60 -3.79 -13.82
C PHE A 143 -7.14 -5.07 -13.21
N VAL A 144 -7.77 -5.91 -14.03
CA VAL A 144 -7.94 -7.32 -13.67
C VAL A 144 -6.60 -8.02 -13.95
N VAL A 145 -5.89 -8.40 -12.89
CA VAL A 145 -4.53 -8.96 -12.96
C VAL A 145 -4.60 -10.47 -12.71
N ARG A 146 -3.87 -11.25 -13.52
CA ARG A 146 -3.77 -12.71 -13.42
C ARG A 146 -2.71 -13.16 -12.39
N ARG A 147 -2.63 -14.48 -12.19
CA ARG A 147 -1.65 -15.13 -11.29
C ARG A 147 -0.19 -14.87 -11.64
N ASP A 148 0.11 -14.60 -12.91
CA ASP A 148 1.45 -14.30 -13.40
C ASP A 148 1.73 -12.79 -13.50
N PHE A 149 0.85 -11.96 -12.94
CA PHE A 149 0.90 -10.49 -13.01
C PHE A 149 0.65 -9.90 -14.40
N SER A 150 0.15 -10.70 -15.35
CA SER A 150 -0.36 -10.19 -16.62
C SER A 150 -1.75 -9.57 -16.45
N VAL A 151 -2.07 -8.56 -17.26
CA VAL A 151 -3.39 -7.91 -17.29
C VAL A 151 -4.32 -8.69 -18.21
N GLU A 152 -5.57 -8.89 -17.78
CA GLU A 152 -6.62 -9.37 -18.68
C GLU A 152 -6.93 -8.33 -19.75
N TRP A 153 -6.63 -8.68 -21.01
CA TRP A 153 -6.87 -7.81 -22.14
C TRP A 153 -7.15 -8.61 -23.39
N ASP A 154 -7.95 -8.04 -24.29
CA ASP A 154 -8.25 -8.59 -25.61
C ASP A 154 -7.13 -8.19 -26.57
N GLY A 155 -5.93 -8.77 -26.43
CA GLY A 155 -4.74 -8.45 -27.22
C GLY A 155 -4.43 -9.45 -28.34
N PRO A 156 -3.39 -9.22 -29.17
CA PRO A 156 -2.85 -10.26 -30.04
C PRO A 156 -2.38 -11.48 -29.24
N GLU A 157 -2.48 -12.66 -29.83
CA GLU A 157 -1.98 -13.90 -29.24
C GLU A 157 -0.48 -13.82 -28.95
N GLY A 158 -0.04 -14.34 -27.80
CA GLY A 158 1.35 -14.29 -27.35
C GLY A 158 1.84 -12.91 -26.88
N VAL A 159 0.97 -11.89 -26.81
CA VAL A 159 1.33 -10.55 -26.31
C VAL A 159 0.68 -10.32 -24.95
N ASN A 160 1.51 -10.25 -23.92
CA ASN A 160 1.10 -9.97 -22.55
C ASN A 160 1.48 -8.55 -22.12
N ILE A 161 0.65 -7.95 -21.27
CA ILE A 161 0.96 -6.70 -20.57
C ILE A 161 1.12 -7.07 -19.09
N TYR A 162 2.32 -6.95 -18.55
CA TYR A 162 2.58 -7.19 -17.14
C TYR A 162 2.56 -5.88 -16.36
N VAL A 163 2.16 -5.96 -15.09
CA VAL A 163 2.12 -4.81 -14.19
C VAL A 163 2.99 -5.00 -12.96
N GLN A 164 3.52 -3.87 -12.49
CA GLN A 164 4.31 -3.75 -11.28
C GLN A 164 3.61 -2.73 -10.38
N ASN A 165 3.38 -3.07 -9.11
CA ASN A 165 2.73 -2.19 -8.14
C ASN A 165 1.35 -1.68 -8.62
N ALA A 166 0.55 -2.57 -9.21
CA ALA A 166 -0.81 -2.27 -9.69
C ALA A 166 -1.83 -3.33 -9.26
N SER A 167 -1.44 -4.22 -8.35
CA SER A 167 -2.20 -5.40 -7.96
C SER A 167 -2.48 -5.48 -6.46
N ARG A 168 -2.24 -4.41 -5.67
CA ARG A 168 -2.57 -4.36 -4.23
C ARG A 168 -3.99 -4.85 -3.92
N HIS A 169 -4.95 -4.52 -4.77
CA HIS A 169 -6.36 -4.90 -4.61
C HIS A 169 -6.62 -6.41 -4.69
N CYS A 170 -5.76 -7.17 -5.37
CA CYS A 170 -5.89 -8.63 -5.53
C CYS A 170 -4.66 -9.42 -5.04
N ARG A 171 -3.59 -8.73 -4.59
CA ARG A 171 -2.34 -9.33 -4.08
C ARG A 171 -1.97 -8.86 -2.67
N GLY A 172 -2.83 -8.06 -2.06
CA GLY A 172 -2.71 -7.65 -0.67
C GLY A 172 -1.67 -6.56 -0.45
N VAL A 173 -1.38 -6.33 0.84
CA VAL A 173 -0.59 -5.18 1.32
C VAL A 173 0.87 -5.20 0.88
N ALA A 174 1.40 -6.36 0.50
CA ALA A 174 2.78 -6.51 0.06
C ALA A 174 3.05 -5.97 -1.34
N ASP A 175 2.03 -5.81 -2.19
CA ASP A 175 2.19 -5.45 -3.61
C ASP A 175 2.97 -4.14 -3.86
N PRO A 176 2.70 -3.02 -3.14
CA PRO A 176 3.48 -1.79 -3.31
C PRO A 176 4.86 -1.82 -2.66
N ASN A 177 5.18 -2.86 -1.90
CA ASN A 177 6.39 -2.94 -1.09
C ASN A 177 7.52 -3.69 -1.81
N LEU A 178 8.76 -3.44 -1.38
CA LEU A 178 9.94 -4.07 -1.97
C LEU A 178 10.02 -5.58 -1.65
N SER A 179 9.36 -6.04 -0.57
CA SER A 179 9.48 -7.40 -0.02
C SER A 179 9.23 -8.50 -1.03
N LEU A 180 8.27 -8.33 -1.95
CA LEU A 180 7.90 -9.33 -2.94
C LEU A 180 8.33 -8.98 -4.37
N MET A 181 9.19 -7.97 -4.57
CA MET A 181 9.60 -7.56 -5.92
C MET A 181 10.38 -8.65 -6.65
N ALA A 182 11.33 -9.31 -5.99
CA ALA A 182 12.11 -10.38 -6.61
C ALA A 182 11.22 -11.57 -6.99
N TRP A 183 10.33 -11.98 -6.08
CA TRP A 183 9.36 -13.05 -6.33
C TRP A 183 8.40 -12.71 -7.47
N ARG A 184 7.87 -11.48 -7.53
CA ARG A 184 7.02 -11.05 -8.65
C ARG A 184 7.80 -11.08 -9.97
N ASN A 185 9.04 -10.60 -9.98
CA ASN A 185 9.88 -10.63 -11.18
C ASN A 185 10.13 -12.07 -11.65
N ALA A 186 10.38 -12.99 -10.73
CA ALA A 186 10.53 -14.41 -11.03
C ALA A 186 9.26 -14.99 -11.68
N ASN A 187 8.07 -14.69 -11.14
CA ASN A 187 6.79 -15.10 -11.74
C ASN A 187 6.58 -14.53 -13.15
N ILE A 188 6.89 -13.25 -13.35
CA ILE A 188 6.77 -12.60 -14.67
C ILE A 188 7.76 -13.22 -15.67
N ILE A 189 9.01 -13.45 -15.27
CA ILE A 189 10.01 -14.07 -16.15
C ILE A 189 9.60 -15.49 -16.51
N ASN A 190 9.17 -16.30 -15.54
CA ASN A 190 8.70 -17.65 -15.80
C ASN A 190 7.50 -17.68 -16.78
N SER A 191 6.58 -16.72 -16.67
CA SER A 191 5.47 -16.54 -17.62
C SER A 191 5.95 -16.09 -19.01
N LEU A 192 6.92 -15.17 -19.07
CA LEU A 192 7.46 -14.65 -20.33
C LEU A 192 8.16 -15.70 -21.18
N VAL A 193 8.88 -16.63 -20.53
CA VAL A 193 9.62 -17.70 -21.23
C VAL A 193 8.91 -19.04 -21.24
N GLU A 194 7.73 -19.13 -20.64
CA GLU A 194 6.93 -20.36 -20.49
C GLU A 194 7.71 -21.52 -19.82
N GLU A 195 8.63 -21.18 -18.91
CA GLU A 195 9.54 -22.11 -18.24
C GLU A 195 9.77 -21.69 -16.78
N ALA A 196 9.93 -22.66 -15.87
CA ALA A 196 10.27 -22.40 -14.47
C ALA A 196 11.78 -22.09 -14.28
N VAL A 197 12.24 -20.95 -14.80
CA VAL A 197 13.64 -20.50 -14.71
C VAL A 197 14.03 -20.17 -13.26
N TYR A 198 13.10 -19.59 -12.51
CA TYR A 198 13.26 -19.27 -11.10
C TYR A 198 12.31 -20.10 -10.25
N ASP A 199 12.80 -20.60 -9.12
CA ASP A 199 11.96 -21.16 -8.09
C ASP A 199 11.14 -20.04 -7.43
N VAL A 200 9.81 -20.21 -7.43
CA VAL A 200 8.83 -19.28 -6.89
C VAL A 200 8.03 -19.89 -5.74
N GLU A 201 8.34 -21.13 -5.36
CA GLU A 201 7.74 -21.76 -4.19
C GLU A 201 8.23 -21.07 -2.92
N ASP A 202 7.32 -20.96 -1.93
CA ASP A 202 7.61 -20.40 -0.61
C ASP A 202 7.52 -21.50 0.44
N PRO A 203 8.63 -22.18 0.75
CA PRO A 203 8.65 -23.24 1.74
C PRO A 203 8.69 -22.72 3.19
N HIS A 204 8.63 -21.41 3.44
CA HIS A 204 9.07 -20.82 4.71
C HIS A 204 8.11 -19.77 5.31
N THR A 205 6.80 -20.05 5.31
CA THR A 205 5.81 -19.33 6.14
C THR A 205 5.54 -20.09 7.44
N VAL A 206 5.31 -19.37 8.55
CA VAL A 206 4.84 -19.99 9.81
C VAL A 206 3.31 -20.09 9.88
N ILE A 207 2.61 -19.45 8.95
CA ILE A 207 1.13 -19.44 8.86
C ILE A 207 0.67 -20.33 7.70
N ASP A 208 -0.21 -21.27 8.02
CA ASP A 208 -0.90 -22.11 7.04
C ASP A 208 -2.11 -21.36 6.45
N TRP A 209 -1.89 -20.60 5.37
CA TRP A 209 -2.97 -19.88 4.71
C TRP A 209 -3.91 -20.83 3.93
N PRO A 210 -5.24 -20.75 4.11
CA PRO A 210 -6.18 -21.66 3.45
C PRO A 210 -6.29 -21.40 1.94
N GLY A 211 -6.61 -22.44 1.15
CA GLY A 211 -6.89 -22.28 -0.28
C GLY A 211 -5.68 -22.43 -1.22
N LEU A 212 -4.47 -22.59 -0.68
CA LEU A 212 -3.30 -23.03 -1.42
C LEU A 212 -3.37 -24.54 -1.69
N LYS A 213 -4.16 -24.96 -2.68
CA LYS A 213 -3.83 -26.19 -3.42
C LYS A 213 -2.78 -25.80 -4.45
N LEU A 214 -1.51 -25.76 -4.04
CA LEU A 214 -0.43 -25.89 -5.01
C LEU A 214 -0.62 -27.26 -5.66
N GLU A 215 -1.17 -27.30 -6.87
CA GLU A 215 -0.95 -28.44 -7.74
C GLU A 215 0.56 -28.48 -7.97
N ARG A 216 1.26 -29.28 -7.14
CA ARG A 216 2.67 -29.58 -7.32
C ARG A 216 2.82 -30.04 -8.77
N PRO A 217 3.58 -29.34 -9.63
CA PRO A 217 3.96 -29.92 -10.91
C PRO A 217 4.63 -31.25 -10.58
N LEU A 218 4.19 -32.32 -11.25
CA LEU A 218 4.76 -33.65 -11.11
C LEU A 218 6.29 -33.52 -11.07
N ALA A 219 6.88 -33.81 -9.91
CA ALA A 219 8.31 -34.07 -9.83
C ALA A 219 8.59 -35.12 -10.90
N GLN A 220 9.25 -34.72 -11.99
CA GLN A 220 9.84 -35.69 -12.89
C GLN A 220 10.84 -36.47 -12.03
N ALA A 221 10.45 -37.70 -11.71
CA ALA A 221 11.34 -38.68 -11.13
C ALA A 221 12.48 -38.89 -12.14
N VAL A 222 13.61 -38.24 -11.89
CA VAL A 222 14.85 -38.57 -12.56
C VAL A 222 15.39 -39.81 -11.84
N GLY A 223 15.15 -40.97 -12.47
CA GLY A 223 15.94 -42.18 -12.27
C GLY A 223 17.22 -42.13 -13.10
#